data_AF-A0A401GUX3-F1
#
_entry.id   AF-A0A401GUX3-F1
#
_cell.length_a   1.000
_cell.length_b   1.000
_cell.length_c   1.000
_cell.angle_alpha   90.00
_cell.angle_beta   90.00
_cell.angle_gamma   90.00
#
_symmetry.space_group_name_H-M   'P 1'
#
loop_
_entity.id
_entity.type
_entity.pdbx_description
1 polymer ?
#
loop_
_entity_poly.entity_id
_entity_poly.type
_entity_poly.pdbx_seq_one_letter_code
_entity_poly.pdbx_strand_id
1 'polypeptide(L)'
;MEWGNWKFIVEERDELGSDDAFWEVYSNENGERLRYQQILDKLKARRADQSACDAAAAHSYFDGNLERADANGAFRYHKRGVWYTHSKDTDIAKHWRSLLKNSLEIAHSWASMQVMSVPSASSSVNMGANARAAA
;
A
#
# COMPACT_ATOMS: atom_id res chain seq x y z
N MET A 1 -22.76 -2.42 17.38
CA MET A 1 -21.64 -2.67 16.46
C MET A 1 -22.10 -2.31 15.07
N GLU A 2 -21.46 -1.33 14.45
CA GLU A 2 -21.81 -0.89 13.11
C GLU A 2 -21.29 -1.92 12.09
N TRP A 3 -22.15 -2.34 11.16
CA TRP A 3 -21.89 -3.35 10.13
C TRP A 3 -20.59 -3.08 9.32
N GLY A 4 -20.19 -1.81 9.22
CA GLY A 4 -18.95 -1.39 8.58
C GLY A 4 -17.68 -1.95 9.23
N ASN A 5 -17.62 -2.04 10.56
CA ASN A 5 -16.42 -2.54 11.25
C ASN A 5 -16.26 -4.06 11.12
N TRP A 6 -17.38 -4.79 11.05
CA TRP A 6 -17.36 -6.24 10.82
C TRP A 6 -16.81 -6.58 9.43
N LYS A 7 -17.23 -5.83 8.41
CA LYS A 7 -16.77 -6.01 7.03
C LYS A 7 -15.24 -5.97 6.93
N PHE A 8 -14.59 -5.09 7.67
CA PHE A 8 -13.13 -4.94 7.61
C PHE A 8 -12.36 -6.14 8.18
N ILE A 9 -12.91 -6.78 9.20
CA ILE A 9 -12.31 -7.99 9.78
C ILE A 9 -12.49 -9.18 8.84
N VAL A 10 -13.65 -9.28 8.18
CA VAL A 10 -13.90 -10.33 7.19
C VAL A 10 -12.96 -10.18 5.99
N GLU A 11 -12.84 -8.96 5.43
CA GLU A 11 -11.91 -8.68 4.33
C GLU A 11 -10.46 -9.04 4.71
N GLU A 12 -10.01 -8.65 5.90
CA GLU A 12 -8.65 -8.99 6.38
C GLU A 12 -8.43 -10.50 6.49
N ARG A 13 -9.43 -11.22 7.00
CA ARG A 13 -9.38 -12.67 7.14
C ARG A 13 -9.36 -13.37 5.78
N ASP A 14 -10.13 -12.87 4.82
CA ASP A 14 -10.13 -13.37 3.45
C ASP A 14 -8.77 -13.11 2.76
N GLU A 15 -8.13 -11.95 3.02
CA GLU A 15 -6.78 -11.63 2.54
C GLU A 15 -5.70 -12.54 3.13
N LEU A 16 -5.80 -12.86 4.44
CA LEU A 16 -4.83 -13.74 5.12
C LEU A 16 -5.08 -15.23 4.83
N GLY A 17 -6.25 -15.58 4.27
CA GLY A 17 -6.54 -16.90 3.72
C GLY A 17 -6.84 -18.00 4.75
N SER A 18 -6.61 -17.76 6.05
CA SER A 18 -7.01 -18.69 7.11
C SER A 18 -7.17 -18.00 8.47
N ASP A 19 -7.94 -18.64 9.37
CA ASP A 19 -8.09 -18.19 10.75
C ASP A 19 -6.77 -18.24 11.52
N ASP A 20 -5.91 -19.24 11.25
CA ASP A 20 -4.62 -19.37 11.92
C ASP A 20 -3.68 -18.22 11.52
N ALA A 21 -3.60 -17.89 10.22
CA ALA A 21 -2.84 -16.75 9.72
C ALA A 21 -3.39 -15.42 10.28
N PHE A 22 -4.71 -15.29 10.42
CA PHE A 22 -5.31 -14.14 11.07
C PHE A 22 -4.84 -14.00 12.53
N TRP A 23 -4.91 -15.07 13.31
CA TRP A 23 -4.49 -15.00 14.72
C TRP A 23 -2.98 -14.91 14.91
N GLU A 24 -2.16 -15.35 13.96
CA GLU A 24 -0.72 -15.08 13.96
C GLU A 24 -0.44 -13.56 13.93
N VAL A 25 -1.18 -12.80 13.13
CA VAL A 25 -1.04 -11.34 13.02
C VAL A 25 -1.70 -10.59 14.20
N TYR A 26 -2.82 -11.13 14.69
CA TYR A 26 -3.69 -10.50 15.68
C TYR A 26 -3.62 -11.15 17.07
N SER A 27 -2.46 -11.70 17.43
CA SER A 27 -2.12 -12.08 18.81
C SER A 27 -1.01 -11.18 19.37
N ASN A 28 -0.91 -11.11 20.69
CA ASN A 28 0.19 -10.44 21.37
C ASN A 28 1.42 -11.38 21.49
N GLU A 29 2.50 -10.87 22.07
CA GLU A 29 3.76 -11.61 22.26
C GLU A 29 3.62 -12.88 23.12
N ASN A 30 2.57 -12.96 23.94
CA ASN A 30 2.25 -14.13 24.76
C ASN A 30 1.36 -15.15 24.02
N GLY A 31 1.03 -14.91 22.75
CA GLY A 31 0.10 -15.74 21.97
C GLY A 31 -1.38 -15.53 22.31
N GLU A 32 -1.71 -14.51 23.10
CA GLU A 32 -3.11 -14.18 23.42
C GLU A 32 -3.71 -13.31 22.31
N ARG A 33 -4.93 -13.66 21.90
CA ARG A 33 -5.67 -12.93 20.86
C ARG A 33 -5.96 -11.49 21.29
N LEU A 34 -5.72 -10.55 20.39
CA LEU A 34 -6.04 -9.14 20.60
C LEU A 34 -7.54 -8.93 20.73
N ARG A 35 -7.94 -7.93 21.51
CA ARG A 35 -9.36 -7.55 21.67
C ARG A 35 -9.87 -6.92 20.38
N TYR A 36 -11.17 -7.02 20.16
CA TYR A 36 -11.85 -6.48 18.98
C TYR A 36 -11.45 -5.04 18.63
N GLN A 37 -11.43 -4.12 19.60
CA GLN A 37 -11.05 -2.73 19.35
C GLN A 37 -9.58 -2.60 18.93
N GLN A 38 -8.67 -3.39 19.51
CA GLN A 38 -7.25 -3.37 19.15
C GLN A 38 -7.02 -3.88 17.72
N ILE A 39 -7.80 -4.88 17.29
CA ILE A 39 -7.80 -5.36 15.91
C ILE A 39 -8.27 -4.25 14.97
N LEU A 40 -9.39 -3.57 15.30
CA LEU A 40 -9.88 -2.46 14.48
C LEU A 40 -8.89 -1.29 14.39
N ASP A 41 -8.22 -0.94 15.49
CA ASP A 41 -7.23 0.13 15.51
C ASP A 41 -6.01 -0.22 14.65
N LYS A 42 -5.51 -1.47 14.75
CA LYS A 42 -4.46 -1.99 13.87
C LYS A 42 -4.87 -1.97 12.40
N LEU A 43 -6.07 -2.43 12.07
CA LEU A 43 -6.60 -2.41 10.70
C LEU A 43 -6.70 -0.99 10.15
N LYS A 44 -7.18 -0.06 10.97
CA LYS A 44 -7.29 1.35 10.59
C LYS A 44 -5.92 1.96 10.32
N ALA A 45 -4.93 1.70 11.18
CA ALA A 45 -3.56 2.16 10.99
C ALA A 45 -2.96 1.59 9.70
N ARG A 46 -3.00 0.26 9.52
CA ARG A 46 -2.50 -0.42 8.31
C ARG A 46 -3.12 0.13 7.02
N ARG A 47 -4.43 0.37 7.03
CA ARG A 47 -5.15 0.94 5.87
C ARG A 47 -4.80 2.40 5.61
N ALA A 48 -4.53 3.17 6.67
CA ALA A 48 -4.05 4.54 6.54
C ALA A 48 -2.65 4.56 5.92
N ASP A 49 -1.75 3.70 6.39
CA ASP A 49 -0.39 3.56 5.86
C ASP A 49 -0.41 3.13 4.39
N GLN A 50 -1.22 2.14 4.04
CA GLN A 50 -1.41 1.73 2.64
C GLN A 50 -1.96 2.88 1.79
N SER A 51 -2.92 3.64 2.31
CA SER A 51 -3.47 4.79 1.59
C SER A 51 -2.41 5.89 1.38
N ALA A 52 -1.55 6.12 2.37
CA ALA A 52 -0.44 7.06 2.24
C ALA A 52 0.57 6.59 1.17
N CYS A 53 0.93 5.31 1.17
CA CYS A 53 1.80 4.71 0.13
C CYS A 53 1.19 4.83 -1.27
N ASP A 54 -0.09 4.49 -1.42
CA ASP A 54 -0.80 4.57 -2.70
C ASP A 54 -0.94 6.03 -3.18
N ALA A 55 -1.18 6.98 -2.27
CA ALA A 55 -1.24 8.39 -2.60
C ALA A 55 0.13 8.93 -3.03
N ALA A 56 1.19 8.56 -2.32
CA ALA A 56 2.56 8.89 -2.71
C ALA A 56 2.94 8.29 -4.07
N ALA A 57 2.52 7.05 -4.34
CA ALA A 57 2.70 6.41 -5.64
C ALA A 57 1.98 7.18 -6.76
N ALA A 58 0.74 7.59 -6.55
CA ALA A 58 0.00 8.41 -7.51
C ALA A 58 0.73 9.74 -7.77
N HIS A 59 1.14 10.44 -6.71
CA HIS A 59 1.92 11.66 -6.86
C HIS A 59 3.23 11.42 -7.61
N SER A 60 3.96 10.35 -7.33
CA SER A 60 5.19 10.00 -8.04
C SER A 60 4.94 9.73 -9.53
N TYR A 61 3.92 8.95 -9.86
CA TYR A 61 3.56 8.63 -11.24
C TYR A 61 3.15 9.87 -12.05
N PHE A 62 2.43 10.79 -11.41
CA PHE A 62 1.92 12.01 -12.05
C PHE A 62 2.84 13.24 -11.87
N ASP A 63 4.11 13.06 -11.53
CA ASP A 63 5.10 14.13 -11.31
C ASP A 63 4.62 15.21 -10.33
N GLY A 64 3.90 14.79 -9.28
CA GLY A 64 3.28 15.65 -8.27
C GLY A 64 1.95 16.29 -8.71
N ASN A 65 1.55 16.17 -9.98
CA ASN A 65 0.38 16.82 -10.53
C ASN A 65 -0.77 15.84 -10.87
N LEU A 66 -1.68 15.63 -9.92
CA LEU A 66 -2.86 14.78 -10.11
C LEU A 66 -3.89 15.30 -11.13
N GLU A 67 -3.67 16.49 -11.70
CA GLU A 67 -4.48 17.06 -12.77
C GLU A 67 -3.90 16.86 -14.17
N ARG A 68 -2.80 16.11 -14.29
CA ARG A 68 -2.17 15.79 -15.57
C ARG A 68 -3.20 15.13 -16.52
N ALA A 69 -3.10 15.42 -17.81
CA ALA A 69 -4.14 15.05 -18.79
C ALA A 69 -4.39 13.53 -18.86
N ASP A 70 -3.33 12.73 -18.67
CA ASP A 70 -3.37 11.27 -18.64
C ASP A 70 -4.02 10.70 -17.37
N ALA A 71 -4.19 11.49 -16.31
CA ALA A 71 -5.03 11.12 -15.17
C ALA A 71 -6.53 11.16 -15.50
N ASN A 72 -6.92 11.73 -16.67
CA ASN A 72 -8.29 11.81 -17.18
C ASN A 72 -9.32 12.29 -16.13
N GLY A 73 -8.92 13.24 -15.27
CA GLY A 73 -9.76 13.77 -14.21
C GLY A 73 -10.10 12.79 -13.08
N ALA A 74 -9.41 11.64 -12.98
CA ALA A 74 -9.71 10.60 -11.99
C ALA A 74 -9.62 11.08 -10.53
N PHE A 75 -8.79 12.10 -10.26
CA PHE A 75 -8.61 12.70 -8.94
C PHE A 75 -9.45 13.96 -8.73
N ARG A 76 -10.39 14.27 -9.63
CA ARG A 76 -11.25 15.44 -9.52
C ARG A 76 -12.64 15.09 -9.02
N TYR A 77 -13.21 15.97 -8.23
CA TYR A 77 -14.62 15.93 -7.83
C TYR A 77 -15.29 17.26 -8.09
N HIS A 78 -16.60 17.22 -8.34
CA HIS A 78 -17.40 18.41 -8.59
C HIS A 78 -18.21 18.77 -7.34
N LYS A 79 -18.14 20.03 -6.90
CA LYS A 79 -18.90 20.53 -5.76
C LYS A 79 -19.32 21.97 -6.00
N ARG A 80 -20.62 22.25 -5.90
CA ARG A 80 -21.20 23.60 -6.05
C ARG A 80 -20.77 24.32 -7.34
N GLY A 81 -20.72 23.62 -8.47
CA GLY A 81 -20.38 24.23 -9.77
C GLY A 81 -18.88 24.35 -10.04
N VAL A 82 -18.03 23.90 -9.11
CA VAL A 82 -16.58 24.02 -9.20
C VAL A 82 -15.94 22.64 -9.14
N TRP A 83 -14.91 22.44 -9.98
CA TRP A 83 -14.06 21.26 -9.95
C TRP A 83 -12.94 21.45 -8.93
N TYR A 84 -12.72 20.43 -8.12
CA TYR A 84 -11.67 20.37 -7.11
C TYR A 84 -10.86 19.09 -7.28
N THR A 85 -9.61 19.11 -6.85
CA THR A 85 -8.75 17.92 -6.81
C THR A 85 -8.74 17.33 -5.41
N HIS A 86 -8.79 16.00 -5.32
CA HIS A 86 -8.69 15.30 -4.05
C HIS A 86 -7.32 15.55 -3.41
N SER A 87 -7.34 15.91 -2.13
CA SER A 87 -6.14 16.18 -1.33
C SER A 87 -5.92 15.19 -0.19
N LYS A 88 -6.90 14.33 0.09
CA LYS A 88 -6.80 13.32 1.15
C LYS A 88 -6.24 12.02 0.60
N ASP A 89 -5.24 11.47 1.27
CA ASP A 89 -4.59 10.21 0.88
C ASP A 89 -5.59 9.08 0.67
N THR A 90 -6.61 8.96 1.51
CA THR A 90 -7.65 7.92 1.38
C THR A 90 -8.42 8.01 0.07
N ASP A 91 -8.72 9.24 -0.37
CA ASP A 91 -9.44 9.45 -1.62
C ASP A 91 -8.50 9.24 -2.81
N ILE A 92 -7.29 9.81 -2.75
CA ILE A 92 -6.27 9.66 -3.79
C ILE A 92 -5.94 8.18 -3.99
N ALA A 93 -5.66 7.43 -2.92
CA ALA A 93 -5.38 5.99 -2.96
C ALA A 93 -6.51 5.18 -3.58
N LYS A 94 -7.76 5.51 -3.26
CA LYS A 94 -8.93 4.86 -3.86
C LYS A 94 -8.97 5.07 -5.37
N HIS A 95 -8.76 6.31 -5.82
CA HIS A 95 -8.76 6.66 -7.23
C HIS A 95 -7.55 6.07 -7.97
N TRP A 96 -6.38 6.03 -7.33
CA TRP A 96 -5.18 5.39 -7.85
C TRP A 96 -5.36 3.89 -8.08
N ARG A 97 -5.83 3.15 -7.06
CA ARG A 97 -6.13 1.72 -7.20
C ARG A 97 -7.19 1.45 -8.28
N SER A 98 -8.19 2.33 -8.40
CA SER A 98 -9.18 2.25 -9.48
C SER A 98 -8.56 2.46 -10.86
N LEU A 99 -7.65 3.43 -11.01
CA LEU A 99 -6.93 3.66 -12.27
C LEU A 99 -6.09 2.46 -12.67
N LEU A 100 -5.31 1.88 -11.74
CA LEU A 100 -4.50 0.70 -12.02
C LEU A 100 -5.36 -0.51 -12.42
N LYS A 101 -6.55 -0.66 -11.84
CA LYS A 101 -7.47 -1.75 -12.19
C LYS A 101 -8.11 -1.56 -13.57
N ASN A 102 -8.39 -0.33 -13.97
CA ASN A 102 -9.19 -0.03 -15.16
C ASN A 102 -8.36 0.40 -16.37
N SER A 103 -7.10 0.79 -16.18
CA SER A 103 -6.18 1.18 -17.25
C SER A 103 -4.92 0.32 -17.23
N LEU A 104 -4.89 -0.67 -18.13
CA LEU A 104 -3.73 -1.56 -18.30
C LEU A 104 -2.46 -0.77 -18.68
N GLU A 105 -2.61 0.32 -19.43
CA GLU A 105 -1.50 1.18 -19.82
C GLU A 105 -0.84 1.82 -18.60
N ILE A 106 -1.64 2.45 -17.72
CA ILE A 106 -1.14 3.06 -16.49
C ILE A 106 -0.54 1.99 -15.56
N ALA A 107 -1.20 0.83 -15.46
CA ALA A 107 -0.70 -0.28 -14.65
C ALA A 107 0.67 -0.80 -15.12
N HIS A 108 0.84 -1.01 -16.42
CA HIS A 108 2.11 -1.47 -16.99
C HIS A 108 3.22 -0.43 -16.90
N SER A 109 2.89 0.84 -17.16
CA SER A 109 3.81 1.97 -17.02
C SER A 109 4.31 2.07 -15.57
N TRP A 110 3.39 2.02 -14.61
CA TRP A 110 3.74 2.04 -13.19
C TRP A 110 4.60 0.85 -12.78
N ALA A 111 4.24 -0.37 -13.20
CA ALA A 111 5.05 -1.56 -12.93
C ALA A 111 6.48 -1.41 -13.48
N SER A 112 6.62 -0.82 -14.68
CA SER A 112 7.94 -0.55 -15.27
C SER A 112 8.75 0.46 -14.46
N MET A 113 8.12 1.55 -13.99
CA MET A 113 8.77 2.51 -13.09
C MET A 113 9.26 1.88 -11.79
N GLN A 114 8.48 0.96 -11.21
CA GLN A 114 8.85 0.23 -10.00
C GLN A 114 10.07 -0.66 -10.22
N VAL A 115 10.17 -1.33 -11.37
CA VAL A 115 11.32 -2.18 -11.70
C VAL A 115 12.59 -1.35 -11.91
N MET A 116 12.50 -0.18 -12.55
CA MET A 116 13.66 0.67 -12.80
C MET A 116 14.15 1.45 -11.57
N SER A 117 13.31 1.63 -10.54
CA SER A 117 13.70 2.33 -9.31
C SER A 117 14.41 1.43 -8.30
N VAL A 118 14.46 0.11 -8.53
CA VAL A 118 15.29 -0.81 -7.74
C VAL A 118 16.74 -0.67 -8.22
N PRO A 119 17.67 -0.10 -7.42
CA PRO A 119 19.08 -0.20 -7.75
C PRO A 119 19.46 -1.68 -7.69
N SER A 120 19.98 -2.21 -8.79
CA SER A 120 20.67 -3.48 -8.87
C SER A 120 21.89 -3.46 -7.93
N ALA A 121 21.66 -3.70 -6.64
CA ALA A 121 22.70 -3.97 -5.66
C ALA A 121 22.96 -5.49 -5.66
N SER A 122 23.61 -5.96 -6.72
CA SER A 122 24.24 -7.28 -6.76
C SER A 122 25.51 -7.20 -7.57
N SER A 123 26.63 -6.89 -6.89
CA SER A 123 27.93 -7.54 -7.07
C SER A 123 28.99 -6.81 -6.26
N SER A 124 29.22 -7.25 -5.02
CA SER A 124 30.57 -7.23 -4.44
C SER A 124 30.68 -8.41 -3.49
N VAL A 125 30.70 -9.61 -4.06
CA VAL A 125 31.23 -10.79 -3.38
C VAL A 125 32.72 -10.50 -3.17
N ASN A 126 33.10 -10.08 -1.97
CA ASN A 126 34.49 -10.01 -1.59
C ASN A 126 34.93 -11.43 -1.18
N MET A 127 35.32 -12.23 -2.18
CA MET A 127 36.09 -13.46 -1.98
C MET A 127 37.59 -13.11 -1.99
N GLY A 128 38.28 -13.41 -0.90
CA GLY A 128 39.74 -13.37 -0.78
C GLY A 128 40.16 -12.70 0.53
N ALA A 129 40.87 -13.32 1.47
CA ALA A 129 41.49 -14.63 1.50
C ALA A 129 41.66 -15.08 2.96
N ASN A 130 41.59 -16.39 3.15
CA ASN A 130 41.87 -17.09 4.40
C ASN A 130 43.32 -17.63 4.34
N ALA A 131 44.16 -17.31 5.33
CA ALA A 131 45.35 -18.09 5.71
C ALA A 131 45.90 -17.56 7.07
N ARG A 132 45.77 -18.34 8.16
CA ARG A 132 46.86 -19.08 8.90
C ARG A 132 47.99 -18.18 9.43
N ALA A 133 48.50 -18.27 10.66
CA ALA A 133 48.78 -19.42 11.55
C ALA A 133 48.94 -18.88 13.00
N ALA A 134 48.43 -19.53 14.05
CA ALA A 134 49.14 -20.46 14.94
C ALA A 134 50.51 -19.97 15.46
N ALA A 135 50.54 -19.52 16.72
CA ALA A 135 51.46 -19.94 17.80
C ALA A 135 51.13 -19.13 19.07
#